data_AF-A0A495Z7I0-F1
#
_entry.id   AF-A0A495Z7I0-F1
#
_cell.length_a   1.000
_cell.length_b   1.000
_cell.length_c   1.000
_cell.angle_alpha   90.00
_cell.angle_beta   90.00
_cell.angle_gamma   90.00
#
_symmetry.space_group_name_H-M   'P 1'
#
loop_
_entity.id
_entity.type
_entity.pdbx_description
1 polymer ?
#
loop_
_entity_poly.entity_id
_entity_poly.type
_entity_poly.pdbx_seq_one_letter_code
_entity_poly.pdbx_strand_id
1 'polypeptide(L)'
;MKTTHLYLITLFIPFAVLLPRAPAQDYTAWNLPDGATARLGKGKITGNIAFSPDGTRLAVGSAIGIWIYDVRPAKEKELDLLTGHTDSVSSVAFSPDGTTLASASWDGTVRLWDVVTGQHKITLSGHADGVYSVAYSPDGNTLATGSRDKTVRLWDAQTGEHKNTLSGHTDLVDAIAYSPDGDTIATGSWDFTVQLWNAHTGEHKNTLRHAGYIHALVYSPDGETIAAASGADQAIWLWDAHTGKHMTTLIGHTNSVHTVVYSPDGKTLATGSRDNTVRLWDSQTGEHKGTLKGHIGGIRSVVYSPDGKTLATGSDDGTVQLWDPQTGERKTAFSGYTRWITAIAYSPDGKTLASSNANGTIQCRETHTGAYKITRVWRTHTNFVSSIAYSSDGEMLATGSHDKTVRLWDPKTGKHITTLRGHTGPIYTVVYSADGKTLATGSRDETVRLWDAQTGQQKATFEGHTNFVTSLAFSPNSKTLASASWDRMVRLWDTQAGKHITTFPEHKEPVKSVVYAPDGKTIATGGFDNIVQLWDANTGKRIATLSGHTGYIASIAYSHDGTLIAAGSADKTVRIWDVRTKTHLVTFSGHTEIVASIAFSPDDTTLVTGSVDGTILLWKIR
;
A
#
# COMPACT_ATOMS: atom_id res chain seq x y z
N MET A 1 -18.90 -83.77 -15.29
CA MET A 1 -17.58 -83.57 -14.65
C MET A 1 -17.21 -82.11 -14.80
N LYS A 2 -17.11 -81.37 -13.69
CA LYS A 2 -16.80 -79.93 -13.66
C LYS A 2 -15.29 -79.74 -13.82
N THR A 3 -14.87 -78.99 -14.82
CA THR A 3 -13.50 -78.47 -14.97
C THR A 3 -13.50 -77.03 -14.50
N THR A 4 -12.78 -76.76 -13.41
CA THR A 4 -12.62 -75.44 -12.79
C THR A 4 -11.42 -74.75 -13.44
N HIS A 5 -11.63 -73.61 -14.10
CA HIS A 5 -10.53 -72.75 -14.55
C HIS A 5 -10.04 -71.86 -13.41
N LEU A 6 -8.75 -71.97 -13.10
CA LEU A 6 -8.04 -71.16 -12.11
C LEU A 6 -7.56 -69.87 -12.81
N TYR A 7 -8.16 -68.72 -12.49
CA TYR A 7 -7.63 -67.42 -12.90
C TYR A 7 -6.68 -66.91 -11.82
N LEU A 8 -5.39 -66.84 -12.16
CA LEU A 8 -4.34 -66.23 -11.34
C LEU A 8 -4.39 -64.70 -11.59
N ILE A 9 -5.00 -63.94 -10.69
CA ILE A 9 -4.94 -62.47 -10.72
C ILE A 9 -3.66 -62.06 -9.99
N THR A 10 -2.64 -61.67 -10.75
CA THR A 10 -1.46 -60.96 -10.23
C THR A 10 -1.84 -59.54 -9.87
N LEU A 11 -2.01 -59.29 -8.57
CA LEU A 11 -2.26 -57.96 -8.02
C LEU A 11 -0.93 -57.17 -7.99
N PHE A 12 -0.68 -56.34 -9.00
CA PHE A 12 0.38 -55.33 -8.95
C PHE A 12 -0.10 -54.19 -8.04
N ILE A 13 0.46 -54.09 -6.83
CA ILE A 13 0.28 -52.92 -5.96
C ILE A 13 1.42 -51.95 -6.28
N PRO A 14 1.19 -50.80 -6.95
CA PRO A 14 2.20 -49.76 -7.02
C PRO A 14 2.33 -49.13 -5.63
N PHE A 15 3.50 -49.29 -5.01
CA PHE A 15 3.92 -48.54 -3.83
C PHE A 15 4.05 -47.07 -4.24
N ALA A 16 2.96 -46.31 -4.17
CA ALA A 16 3.00 -44.86 -4.27
C ALA A 16 3.69 -44.35 -3.00
N VAL A 17 4.98 -44.01 -3.12
CA VAL A 17 5.66 -43.17 -2.13
C VAL A 17 4.96 -41.82 -2.17
N LEU A 18 3.95 -41.63 -1.32
CA LEU A 18 3.46 -40.30 -0.97
C LEU A 18 4.59 -39.62 -0.19
N LEU A 19 5.45 -38.90 -0.90
CA LEU A 19 6.18 -37.81 -0.27
C LEU A 19 5.12 -36.87 0.32
N PRO A 20 5.18 -36.51 1.61
CA PRO A 20 4.27 -35.51 2.16
C PRO A 20 4.43 -34.25 1.32
N ARG A 21 3.36 -33.82 0.65
CA ARG A 21 3.30 -32.48 0.05
C ARG A 21 3.64 -31.52 1.17
N ALA A 22 4.79 -30.87 1.08
CA ALA A 22 5.05 -29.68 1.88
C ALA A 22 3.82 -28.78 1.66
N PRO A 23 3.08 -28.40 2.71
CA PRO A 23 2.00 -27.43 2.55
C PRO A 23 2.59 -26.22 1.84
N ALA A 24 1.89 -25.70 0.83
CA ALA A 24 2.27 -24.49 0.14
C ALA A 24 2.63 -23.45 1.20
N GLN A 25 3.88 -22.97 1.19
CA GLN A 25 4.33 -21.99 2.16
C GLN A 25 3.43 -20.76 2.03
N ASP A 26 2.77 -20.40 3.12
CA ASP A 26 1.96 -19.19 3.14
C ASP A 26 2.89 -17.99 2.87
N TYR A 27 2.48 -17.08 1.97
CA TYR A 27 3.31 -15.95 1.55
C TYR A 27 3.69 -15.05 2.75
N THR A 28 3.00 -15.23 3.87
CA THR A 28 3.23 -14.57 5.15
C THR A 28 4.64 -14.79 5.71
N ALA A 29 5.37 -15.79 5.23
CA ALA A 29 6.75 -16.09 5.63
C ALA A 29 7.82 -15.78 4.57
N TRP A 30 7.45 -15.26 3.40
CA TRP A 30 8.39 -15.00 2.32
C TRP A 30 9.18 -13.71 2.53
N ASN A 31 10.50 -13.80 2.42
CA ASN A 31 11.44 -12.67 2.46
C ASN A 31 11.10 -11.66 3.57
N LEU A 32 10.93 -12.20 4.78
CA LEU A 32 10.63 -11.43 5.97
C LEU A 32 11.83 -10.56 6.36
N PRO A 33 11.59 -9.33 6.86
CA PRO A 33 12.65 -8.52 7.43
C PRO A 33 13.22 -9.18 8.69
N ASP A 34 14.47 -8.86 9.02
CA ASP A 34 15.14 -9.40 10.19
C ASP A 34 14.35 -9.15 11.48
N GLY A 35 14.04 -10.23 12.20
CA GLY A 35 13.27 -10.20 13.45
C GLY A 35 11.74 -10.25 13.28
N ALA A 36 11.22 -10.12 12.06
CA ALA A 36 9.80 -10.33 11.79
C ALA A 36 9.47 -11.83 11.77
N THR A 37 8.33 -12.20 12.34
CA THR A 37 7.82 -13.58 12.37
C THR A 37 6.75 -13.83 11.32
N ALA A 38 6.05 -12.79 10.89
CA ALA A 38 5.03 -12.87 9.84
C ALA A 38 4.78 -11.51 9.19
N ARG A 39 4.35 -11.53 7.93
CA ARG A 39 3.84 -10.38 7.16
C ARG A 39 2.42 -10.65 6.69
N LEU A 40 1.50 -9.75 6.99
CA LEU A 40 0.12 -9.82 6.53
C LEU A 40 -0.12 -8.77 5.46
N GLY A 41 -0.72 -9.17 4.35
CA GLY A 41 -0.97 -8.31 3.19
C GLY A 41 0.20 -8.28 2.20
N LYS A 42 -0.13 -7.96 0.95
CA LYS A 42 0.80 -7.96 -0.20
C LYS A 42 1.37 -6.56 -0.52
N GLY A 43 1.10 -5.59 0.36
CA GLY A 43 1.37 -4.18 0.12
C GLY A 43 0.38 -3.55 -0.86
N LYS A 44 0.43 -2.23 -1.00
CA LYS A 44 -0.35 -1.49 -2.00
C LYS A 44 0.24 -1.73 -3.40
N ILE A 45 -0.62 -1.86 -4.41
CA ILE A 45 -0.18 -1.81 -5.81
C ILE A 45 0.24 -0.37 -6.09
N THR A 46 1.52 -0.18 -6.40
CA THR A 46 2.09 1.15 -6.68
C THR A 46 2.47 1.31 -8.13
N GLY A 47 3.01 0.25 -8.73
CA GLY A 47 3.52 0.27 -10.08
C GLY A 47 2.60 -0.40 -11.10
N ASN A 48 3.13 -0.54 -12.31
CA ASN A 48 2.47 -1.28 -13.37
C ASN A 48 2.52 -2.81 -13.13
N ILE A 49 1.79 -3.51 -13.98
CA ILE A 49 1.81 -4.97 -14.12
C ILE A 49 2.35 -5.34 -15.49
N ALA A 50 3.04 -6.47 -15.59
CA ALA A 50 3.62 -6.95 -16.85
C ALA A 50 3.47 -8.45 -16.99
N PHE A 51 3.08 -8.92 -18.17
CA PHE A 51 3.18 -10.34 -18.52
C PHE A 51 4.60 -10.68 -18.97
N SER A 52 5.05 -11.90 -18.69
CA SER A 52 6.21 -12.46 -19.36
C SER A 52 5.92 -12.64 -20.87
N PRO A 53 6.94 -12.62 -21.74
CA PRO A 53 6.75 -12.76 -23.19
C PRO A 53 6.06 -14.07 -23.60
N ASP A 54 6.18 -15.13 -22.80
CA ASP A 54 5.50 -16.42 -23.01
C ASP A 54 4.06 -16.45 -22.46
N GLY A 55 3.61 -15.37 -21.80
CA GLY A 55 2.29 -15.23 -21.20
C GLY A 55 2.03 -16.10 -19.97
N THR A 56 3.05 -16.78 -19.43
CA THR A 56 2.87 -17.74 -18.31
C THR A 56 2.99 -17.11 -16.94
N ARG A 57 3.66 -15.96 -16.83
CA ARG A 57 3.87 -15.23 -15.58
C ARG A 57 3.31 -13.82 -15.65
N LEU A 58 2.91 -13.32 -14.48
CA LEU A 58 2.52 -11.92 -14.29
C LEU A 58 3.35 -11.33 -13.14
N ALA A 59 4.07 -10.25 -13.42
CA ALA A 59 4.76 -9.46 -12.43
C ALA A 59 3.88 -8.28 -11.99
N VAL A 60 3.81 -8.03 -10.69
CA VAL A 60 3.02 -6.95 -10.09
C VAL A 60 3.91 -6.10 -9.18
N GLY A 61 4.15 -4.85 -9.57
CA GLY A 61 4.89 -3.89 -8.76
C GLY A 61 4.07 -3.41 -7.55
N SER A 62 4.60 -3.60 -6.34
CA SER A 62 3.95 -3.21 -5.09
C SER A 62 4.89 -2.36 -4.22
N ALA A 63 4.34 -1.80 -3.14
CA ALA A 63 5.11 -1.03 -2.18
C ALA A 63 6.23 -1.81 -1.51
N ILE A 64 6.15 -3.13 -1.44
CA ILE A 64 7.11 -3.97 -0.70
C ILE A 64 8.03 -4.79 -1.61
N GLY A 65 7.87 -4.67 -2.92
CA GLY A 65 8.59 -5.49 -3.90
C GLY A 65 7.70 -5.92 -5.06
N ILE A 66 8.10 -6.99 -5.74
CA ILE A 66 7.45 -7.47 -6.96
C ILE A 66 6.86 -8.85 -6.71
N TRP A 67 5.55 -8.98 -6.87
CA TRP A 67 4.88 -10.27 -6.79
C TRP A 67 4.91 -10.94 -8.16
N ILE A 68 5.34 -12.20 -8.19
CA ILE A 68 5.33 -13.03 -9.39
C ILE A 68 4.22 -14.08 -9.26
N TYR A 69 3.36 -14.15 -10.26
CA TYR A 69 2.26 -15.11 -10.33
C TYR A 69 2.45 -16.07 -11.51
N ASP A 70 2.03 -17.32 -11.32
CA ASP A 70 1.61 -18.18 -12.41
C ASP A 70 0.21 -17.73 -12.83
N VAL A 71 0.00 -17.50 -14.11
CA VAL A 71 -1.29 -17.07 -14.67
C VAL A 71 -1.82 -18.05 -15.70
N ARG A 72 -1.23 -19.24 -15.78
CA ARG A 72 -1.76 -20.31 -16.62
C ARG A 72 -3.10 -20.76 -16.07
N PRO A 73 -4.09 -21.02 -16.94
CA PRO A 73 -5.42 -21.46 -16.52
C PRO A 73 -5.35 -22.65 -15.55
N ALA A 74 -6.08 -22.55 -14.45
CA ALA A 74 -6.17 -23.55 -13.37
C ALA A 74 -4.87 -23.80 -12.59
N LYS A 75 -3.83 -22.98 -12.78
CA LYS A 75 -2.57 -23.01 -12.02
C LYS A 75 -2.29 -21.68 -11.33
N GLU A 76 -3.26 -20.79 -11.27
CA GLU A 76 -3.08 -19.42 -10.82
C GLU A 76 -2.67 -19.39 -9.34
N LYS A 77 -1.43 -18.95 -9.08
CA LYS A 77 -0.87 -18.90 -7.73
C LYS A 77 0.31 -17.96 -7.64
N GLU A 78 0.62 -17.52 -6.44
CA GLU A 78 1.88 -16.85 -6.11
C GLU A 78 3.05 -17.81 -6.34
N LEU A 79 4.09 -17.32 -7.00
CA LEU A 79 5.34 -18.04 -7.23
C LEU A 79 6.49 -17.47 -6.40
N ASP A 80 6.60 -16.15 -6.32
CA ASP A 80 7.70 -15.49 -5.63
C ASP A 80 7.34 -14.05 -5.23
N LEU A 81 8.12 -13.48 -4.30
CA LEU A 81 8.11 -12.08 -3.93
C LEU A 81 9.55 -11.55 -3.98
N LEU A 82 9.88 -10.80 -5.02
CA LEU A 82 11.21 -10.22 -5.19
C LEU A 82 11.32 -8.96 -4.30
N THR A 83 12.21 -9.01 -3.29
CA THR A 83 12.47 -7.91 -2.35
C THR A 83 13.91 -7.40 -2.50
N GLY A 84 14.13 -6.13 -2.16
CA GLY A 84 15.46 -5.50 -2.20
C GLY A 84 15.45 -4.00 -2.49
N HIS A 85 14.35 -3.48 -3.04
CA HIS A 85 14.11 -2.04 -3.06
C HIS A 85 13.78 -1.50 -1.67
N THR A 86 14.20 -0.26 -1.38
CA THR A 86 13.97 0.41 -0.09
C THR A 86 12.78 1.38 -0.12
N ASP A 87 12.13 1.47 -1.28
CA ASP A 87 10.88 2.19 -1.50
C ASP A 87 10.01 1.46 -2.53
N SER A 88 8.81 1.95 -2.74
CA SER A 88 7.79 1.34 -3.59
C SER A 88 8.28 1.11 -5.02
N VAL A 89 7.94 -0.05 -5.59
CA VAL A 89 8.20 -0.35 -7.00
C VAL A 89 7.18 0.39 -7.86
N SER A 90 7.66 1.23 -8.77
CA SER A 90 6.87 2.11 -9.63
C SER A 90 6.64 1.53 -11.02
N SER A 91 7.59 0.74 -11.53
CA SER A 91 7.46 0.10 -12.82
C SER A 91 8.25 -1.22 -12.90
N VAL A 92 7.74 -2.17 -13.68
CA VAL A 92 8.34 -3.46 -13.99
C VAL A 92 8.21 -3.74 -15.49
N ALA A 93 9.23 -4.38 -16.05
CA ALA A 93 9.25 -4.83 -17.44
C ALA A 93 10.07 -6.12 -17.58
N PHE A 94 9.53 -7.12 -18.29
CA PHE A 94 10.32 -8.28 -18.69
C PHE A 94 11.20 -7.93 -19.90
N SER A 95 12.40 -8.50 -19.95
CA SER A 95 13.20 -8.50 -21.18
C SER A 95 12.47 -9.26 -22.29
N PRO A 96 12.70 -8.94 -23.58
CA PRO A 96 12.03 -9.61 -24.70
C PRO A 96 12.25 -11.12 -24.75
N ASP A 97 13.40 -11.60 -24.26
CA ASP A 97 13.72 -13.04 -24.14
C ASP A 97 13.06 -13.71 -22.91
N GLY A 98 12.44 -12.92 -22.01
CA GLY A 98 11.77 -13.38 -20.79
C GLY A 98 12.69 -13.85 -19.66
N THR A 99 14.01 -13.72 -19.80
CA THR A 99 14.98 -14.25 -18.81
C THR A 99 15.23 -13.30 -17.65
N THR A 100 15.08 -12.00 -17.88
CA THR A 100 15.37 -10.94 -16.92
C THR A 100 14.14 -10.07 -16.68
N LEU A 101 13.89 -9.69 -15.44
CA LEU A 101 12.89 -8.70 -15.07
C LEU A 101 13.62 -7.43 -14.62
N ALA A 102 13.24 -6.27 -15.14
CA ALA A 102 13.67 -4.98 -14.62
C ALA A 102 12.59 -4.40 -13.70
N SER A 103 13.01 -3.72 -12.63
CA SER A 103 12.12 -2.98 -11.74
C SER A 103 12.67 -1.62 -11.37
N ALA A 104 11.87 -0.58 -11.59
CA ALA A 104 12.13 0.78 -11.13
C ALA A 104 11.45 1.05 -9.79
N SER A 105 12.09 1.85 -8.94
CA SER A 105 11.57 2.21 -7.62
C SER A 105 11.76 3.69 -7.31
N TRP A 106 10.93 4.17 -6.41
CA TRP A 106 11.07 5.49 -5.80
C TRP A 106 12.33 5.63 -4.92
N ASP A 107 13.07 4.55 -4.68
CA ASP A 107 14.40 4.60 -4.06
C ASP A 107 15.50 5.15 -4.97
N GLY A 108 15.16 5.54 -6.22
CA GLY A 108 16.09 6.11 -7.19
C GLY A 108 16.91 5.07 -7.94
N THR A 109 16.64 3.78 -7.75
CA THR A 109 17.36 2.69 -8.42
C THR A 109 16.46 1.88 -9.36
N VAL A 110 17.12 1.18 -10.29
CA VAL A 110 16.51 0.10 -11.06
C VAL A 110 17.24 -1.20 -10.75
N ARG A 111 16.51 -2.29 -10.55
CA ARG A 111 17.08 -3.62 -10.28
C ARG A 111 16.72 -4.59 -11.39
N LEU A 112 17.69 -5.42 -11.75
CA LEU A 112 17.51 -6.53 -12.69
C LEU A 112 17.49 -7.85 -11.91
N TRP A 113 16.54 -8.71 -12.24
CA TRP A 113 16.27 -9.97 -11.55
C TRP A 113 16.28 -11.11 -12.55
N ASP A 114 16.82 -12.25 -12.15
CA ASP A 114 16.67 -13.49 -12.89
C ASP A 114 15.24 -14.05 -12.69
N VAL A 115 14.50 -14.24 -13.77
CA VAL A 115 13.07 -14.66 -13.69
C VAL A 115 12.92 -16.10 -13.20
N VAL A 116 13.91 -16.95 -13.46
CA VAL A 116 13.84 -18.38 -13.11
C VAL A 116 14.13 -18.59 -11.64
N THR A 117 15.19 -17.95 -11.14
CA THR A 117 15.72 -18.13 -9.78
C THR A 117 15.21 -17.09 -8.78
N GLY A 118 14.63 -15.98 -9.24
CA GLY A 118 14.21 -14.86 -8.41
C GLY A 118 15.38 -14.04 -7.84
N GLN A 119 16.62 -14.35 -8.23
CA GLN A 119 17.79 -13.70 -7.65
C GLN A 119 18.04 -12.32 -8.27
N HIS A 120 18.48 -11.39 -7.42
CA HIS A 120 19.00 -10.09 -7.85
C HIS A 120 20.28 -10.29 -8.69
N LYS A 121 20.35 -9.63 -9.85
CA LYS A 121 21.50 -9.65 -10.77
C LYS A 121 22.30 -8.36 -10.68
N ILE A 122 21.65 -7.23 -10.97
CA ILE A 122 22.31 -5.93 -11.18
C ILE A 122 21.48 -4.82 -10.53
N THR A 123 22.14 -3.83 -9.95
CA THR A 123 21.52 -2.56 -9.54
C THR A 123 22.06 -1.43 -10.39
N LEU A 124 21.16 -0.72 -11.06
CA LEU A 124 21.44 0.50 -11.81
C LEU A 124 21.20 1.69 -10.89
N SER A 125 22.26 2.43 -10.61
CA SER A 125 22.24 3.61 -9.75
C SER A 125 22.76 4.82 -10.51
N GLY A 126 22.09 5.96 -10.39
CA GLY A 126 22.51 7.20 -11.05
C GLY A 126 21.42 8.26 -11.15
N HIS A 127 20.15 7.89 -11.03
CA HIS A 127 19.07 8.87 -10.88
C HIS A 127 19.17 9.57 -9.52
N ALA A 128 18.85 10.87 -9.50
CA ALA A 128 18.94 11.71 -8.30
C ALA A 128 17.64 11.71 -7.47
N ASP A 129 16.56 11.18 -8.03
CA ASP A 129 15.23 11.07 -7.41
C ASP A 129 14.56 9.78 -7.93
N GLY A 130 13.37 9.45 -7.40
CA GLY A 130 12.64 8.22 -7.69
C GLY A 130 12.49 7.96 -9.19
N VAL A 131 12.66 6.70 -9.59
CA VAL A 131 12.45 6.22 -10.96
C VAL A 131 10.99 5.82 -11.09
N TYR A 132 10.31 6.21 -12.17
CA TYR A 132 8.87 6.01 -12.39
C TYR A 132 8.57 5.05 -13.53
N SER A 133 9.47 4.95 -14.52
CA SER A 133 9.26 4.11 -15.70
C SER A 133 10.51 3.34 -16.07
N VAL A 134 10.33 2.11 -16.54
CA VAL A 134 11.39 1.27 -17.12
C VAL A 134 10.88 0.56 -18.36
N ALA A 135 11.67 0.56 -19.43
CA ALA A 135 11.35 -0.12 -20.68
C ALA A 135 12.61 -0.72 -21.32
N TYR A 136 12.50 -1.97 -21.82
CA TYR A 136 13.53 -2.57 -22.66
C TYR A 136 13.36 -2.08 -24.11
N SER A 137 14.48 -1.93 -24.81
CA SER A 137 14.48 -1.89 -26.27
C SER A 137 13.96 -3.22 -26.84
N PRO A 138 13.38 -3.23 -28.06
CA PRO A 138 12.83 -4.46 -28.66
C PRO A 138 13.85 -5.59 -28.82
N ASP A 139 15.13 -5.26 -28.99
CA ASP A 139 16.24 -6.22 -29.05
C ASP A 139 16.72 -6.69 -27.67
N GLY A 140 16.25 -6.08 -26.58
CA GLY A 140 16.60 -6.40 -25.21
C GLY A 140 17.96 -5.88 -24.73
N ASN A 141 18.74 -5.21 -25.57
CA ASN A 141 20.13 -4.84 -25.25
C ASN A 141 20.24 -3.53 -24.45
N THR A 142 19.21 -2.69 -24.48
CA THR A 142 19.21 -1.39 -23.82
C THR A 142 17.99 -1.23 -22.95
N LEU A 143 18.19 -0.66 -21.76
CA LEU A 143 17.12 -0.29 -20.84
C LEU A 143 16.99 1.23 -20.81
N ALA A 144 15.78 1.75 -20.94
CA ALA A 144 15.48 3.17 -20.71
C ALA A 144 14.75 3.34 -19.37
N THR A 145 15.16 4.34 -18.58
CA THR A 145 14.60 4.60 -17.25
C THR A 145 14.25 6.08 -17.09
N GLY A 146 13.03 6.37 -16.64
CA GLY A 146 12.50 7.74 -16.49
C GLY A 146 12.30 8.09 -15.03
N SER A 147 12.68 9.30 -14.63
CA SER A 147 12.73 9.68 -13.22
C SER A 147 12.12 11.05 -12.95
N ARG A 148 11.80 11.26 -11.67
CA ARG A 148 11.45 12.56 -11.10
C ARG A 148 12.60 13.56 -11.13
N ASP A 149 13.83 13.11 -11.33
CA ASP A 149 14.97 13.98 -11.61
C ASP A 149 14.93 14.65 -12.99
N LYS A 150 13.84 14.43 -13.75
CA LYS A 150 13.52 15.04 -15.04
C LYS A 150 14.36 14.50 -16.20
N THR A 151 15.11 13.43 -15.98
CA THR A 151 15.95 12.81 -16.99
C THR A 151 15.43 11.44 -17.40
N VAL A 152 15.82 11.02 -18.61
CA VAL A 152 15.78 9.62 -19.01
C VAL A 152 17.20 9.10 -19.16
N ARG A 153 17.49 7.94 -18.59
CA ARG A 153 18.81 7.30 -18.70
C ARG A 153 18.71 6.03 -19.53
N LEU A 154 19.70 5.82 -20.39
CA LEU A 154 19.87 4.61 -21.18
C LEU A 154 21.00 3.78 -20.57
N TRP A 155 20.78 2.48 -20.45
CA TRP A 155 21.69 1.53 -19.82
C TRP A 155 21.91 0.34 -20.71
N ASP A 156 23.09 -0.25 -20.64
CA ASP A 156 23.30 -1.61 -21.13
C ASP A 156 22.51 -2.60 -20.26
N ALA A 157 21.63 -3.39 -20.89
CA ALA A 157 20.80 -4.34 -20.16
C ALA A 157 21.60 -5.54 -19.61
N GLN A 158 22.75 -5.86 -20.18
CA GLN A 158 23.56 -7.00 -19.79
C GLN A 158 24.61 -6.62 -18.74
N THR A 159 25.29 -5.48 -18.92
CA THR A 159 26.37 -5.04 -18.02
C THR A 159 25.87 -4.09 -16.93
N GLY A 160 24.75 -3.41 -17.16
CA GLY A 160 24.24 -2.35 -16.30
C GLY A 160 24.98 -1.02 -16.43
N GLU A 161 25.87 -0.89 -17.42
CA GLU A 161 26.62 0.35 -17.63
C GLU A 161 25.72 1.46 -18.17
N HIS A 162 25.93 2.68 -17.68
CA HIS A 162 25.26 3.87 -18.19
C HIS A 162 25.75 4.20 -19.60
N LYS A 163 24.84 4.28 -20.57
CA LYS A 163 25.14 4.62 -21.98
C LYS A 163 24.92 6.09 -22.27
N ASN A 164 23.78 6.65 -21.87
CA ASN A 164 23.41 8.02 -22.22
C ASN A 164 22.39 8.63 -21.24
N THR A 165 22.30 9.96 -21.20
CA THR A 165 21.28 10.70 -20.45
C THR A 165 20.57 11.67 -21.39
N LEU A 166 19.27 11.48 -21.54
CA LEU A 166 18.38 12.36 -22.30
C LEU A 166 17.86 13.45 -21.36
N SER A 167 18.28 14.68 -21.61
CA SER A 167 17.92 15.87 -20.84
C SER A 167 17.13 16.83 -21.72
N GLY A 168 15.98 17.27 -21.24
CA GLY A 168 15.12 18.21 -21.96
C GLY A 168 13.76 18.45 -21.30
N HIS A 169 13.26 17.44 -20.57
CA HIS A 169 12.05 17.60 -19.76
C HIS A 169 12.26 18.59 -18.60
N THR A 170 11.19 19.31 -18.26
CA THR A 170 11.22 20.33 -17.19
C THR A 170 10.54 19.88 -15.89
N ASP A 171 9.90 18.72 -15.93
CA ASP A 171 9.27 18.04 -14.79
C ASP A 171 9.48 16.52 -14.90
N LEU A 172 8.92 15.74 -13.97
CA LEU A 172 9.11 14.30 -13.87
C LEU A 172 8.75 13.55 -15.16
N VAL A 173 9.50 12.50 -15.47
CA VAL A 173 9.24 11.61 -16.60
C VAL A 173 8.52 10.38 -16.09
N ASP A 174 7.23 10.28 -16.40
CA ASP A 174 6.32 9.24 -15.86
C ASP A 174 6.23 8.01 -16.78
N ALA A 175 6.46 8.20 -18.09
CA ALA A 175 6.26 7.15 -19.09
C ALA A 175 7.35 7.12 -20.15
N ILE A 176 7.74 5.91 -20.56
CA ILE A 176 8.70 5.65 -21.64
C ILE A 176 8.17 4.50 -22.51
N ALA A 177 8.32 4.63 -23.83
CA ALA A 177 8.17 3.51 -24.76
C ALA A 177 9.17 3.61 -25.91
N TYR A 178 9.70 2.46 -26.31
CA TYR A 178 10.41 2.33 -27.58
C TYR A 178 9.41 2.16 -28.73
N SER A 179 9.76 2.68 -29.90
CA SER A 179 9.11 2.28 -31.15
C SER A 179 9.39 0.79 -31.41
N PRO A 180 8.50 0.07 -32.14
CA PRO A 180 8.67 -1.36 -32.40
C PRO A 180 9.96 -1.72 -33.15
N ASP A 181 10.49 -0.81 -33.97
CA ASP A 181 11.79 -0.93 -34.65
C ASP A 181 13.00 -0.68 -33.73
N GLY A 182 12.79 -0.08 -32.55
CA GLY A 182 13.83 0.28 -31.60
C GLY A 182 14.57 1.58 -31.90
N ASP A 183 14.25 2.29 -32.99
CA ASP A 183 15.01 3.46 -33.45
C ASP A 183 14.66 4.76 -32.71
N THR A 184 13.50 4.79 -32.06
CA THR A 184 12.95 5.99 -31.41
C THR A 184 12.46 5.67 -30.00
N ILE A 185 12.73 6.58 -29.07
CA ILE A 185 12.19 6.55 -27.70
C ILE A 185 11.18 7.70 -27.58
N ALA A 186 9.97 7.40 -27.14
CA ALA A 186 9.00 8.40 -26.71
C ALA A 186 9.00 8.50 -25.18
N THR A 187 9.04 9.71 -24.66
CA THR A 187 9.08 10.00 -23.22
C THR A 187 7.98 10.98 -22.85
N GLY A 188 7.15 10.63 -21.87
CA GLY A 188 6.00 11.40 -21.43
C GLY A 188 6.25 11.98 -20.05
N SER A 189 5.96 13.27 -19.88
CA SER A 189 6.29 14.00 -18.67
C SER A 189 5.12 14.82 -18.12
N TRP A 190 5.25 15.21 -16.85
CA TRP A 190 4.38 16.17 -16.21
C TRP A 190 4.60 17.62 -16.67
N ASP A 191 5.58 17.88 -17.53
CA ASP A 191 5.72 19.15 -18.24
C ASP A 191 4.75 19.34 -19.42
N PHE A 192 3.77 18.44 -19.52
CA PHE A 192 2.73 18.41 -20.56
C PHE A 192 3.27 18.10 -21.96
N THR A 193 4.43 17.44 -22.06
CA THR A 193 5.00 17.06 -23.35
C THR A 193 5.26 15.56 -23.47
N VAL A 194 5.18 15.10 -24.71
CA VAL A 194 5.82 13.86 -25.15
C VAL A 194 7.02 14.26 -26.00
N GLN A 195 8.22 13.80 -25.65
CA GLN A 195 9.43 14.06 -26.44
C GLN A 195 9.87 12.78 -27.14
N LEU A 196 10.30 12.93 -28.40
CA LEU A 196 10.81 11.85 -29.23
C LEU A 196 12.32 11.98 -29.35
N TRP A 197 13.03 10.88 -29.18
CA TRP A 197 14.48 10.82 -29.16
C TRP A 197 14.97 9.74 -30.11
N ASN A 198 16.13 9.94 -30.72
CA ASN A 198 16.85 8.85 -31.38
C ASN A 198 17.38 7.88 -30.31
N ALA A 199 17.01 6.60 -30.39
CA ALA A 199 17.42 5.60 -29.40
C ALA A 199 18.94 5.32 -29.39
N HIS A 200 19.61 5.51 -30.52
CA HIS A 200 21.03 5.22 -30.70
C HIS A 200 21.91 6.40 -30.31
N THR A 201 21.53 7.63 -30.72
CA THR A 201 22.34 8.83 -30.47
C THR A 201 21.91 9.59 -29.21
N GLY A 202 20.67 9.39 -28.75
CA GLY A 202 20.05 10.18 -27.69
C GLY A 202 19.68 11.61 -28.11
N GLU A 203 19.74 11.93 -29.39
CA GLU A 203 19.38 13.25 -29.89
C GLU A 203 17.86 13.45 -29.86
N HIS A 204 17.44 14.65 -29.46
CA HIS A 204 16.05 15.08 -29.51
C HIS A 204 15.58 15.20 -30.97
N LYS A 205 14.46 14.56 -31.31
CA LYS A 205 13.84 14.60 -32.64
C LYS A 205 12.66 15.57 -32.69
N ASN A 206 11.74 15.48 -31.73
CA ASN A 206 10.48 16.22 -31.77
C ASN A 206 9.86 16.37 -30.37
N THR A 207 8.99 17.37 -30.20
CA THR A 207 8.19 17.58 -28.99
C THR A 207 6.72 17.74 -29.33
N LEU A 208 5.89 16.83 -28.83
CA LEU A 208 4.44 16.84 -28.94
C LEU A 208 3.86 17.49 -27.68
N ARG A 209 3.03 18.53 -27.85
CA ARG A 209 2.46 19.27 -26.72
C ARG A 209 1.06 18.78 -26.40
N HIS A 210 0.81 18.56 -25.12
CA HIS A 210 -0.46 18.10 -24.57
C HIS A 210 -1.07 19.17 -23.66
N ALA A 211 -2.36 19.01 -23.33
CA ALA A 211 -3.06 19.91 -22.40
C ALA A 211 -2.90 19.52 -20.92
N GLY A 212 -2.16 18.46 -20.59
CA GLY A 212 -2.10 17.91 -19.23
C GLY A 212 -0.93 16.95 -19.00
N TYR A 213 -0.76 16.50 -17.75
CA TYR A 213 0.31 15.57 -17.35
C TYR A 213 0.19 14.26 -18.12
N ILE A 214 1.29 13.76 -18.66
CA ILE A 214 1.32 12.44 -19.32
C ILE A 214 1.63 11.36 -18.28
N HIS A 215 0.72 10.41 -18.10
CA HIS A 215 0.90 9.29 -17.17
C HIS A 215 1.36 8.00 -17.85
N ALA A 216 0.93 7.79 -19.10
CA ALA A 216 1.30 6.61 -19.86
C ALA A 216 1.36 6.95 -21.34
N LEU A 217 2.24 6.26 -22.05
CA LEU A 217 2.34 6.35 -23.49
C LEU A 217 2.71 4.98 -24.06
N VAL A 218 2.29 4.73 -25.30
CA VAL A 218 2.56 3.47 -26.00
C VAL A 218 2.56 3.70 -27.52
N TYR A 219 3.43 2.99 -28.23
CA TYR A 219 3.35 2.88 -29.68
C TYR A 219 2.33 1.82 -30.10
N SER A 220 1.65 2.05 -31.22
CA SER A 220 0.94 0.97 -31.90
C SER A 220 1.94 -0.12 -32.34
N PRO A 221 1.52 -1.40 -32.45
CA PRO A 221 2.42 -2.49 -32.84
C PRO A 221 3.08 -2.31 -34.21
N ASP A 222 2.46 -1.57 -35.12
CA ASP A 222 3.01 -1.18 -36.42
C ASP A 222 3.95 0.04 -36.37
N GLY A 223 4.03 0.72 -35.23
CA GLY A 223 4.87 1.90 -35.00
C GLY A 223 4.34 3.19 -35.60
N GLU A 224 3.16 3.18 -36.23
CA GLU A 224 2.64 4.35 -36.95
C GLU A 224 1.98 5.39 -36.03
N THR A 225 1.49 4.97 -34.86
CA THR A 225 0.74 5.81 -33.94
C THR A 225 1.34 5.80 -32.53
N ILE A 226 1.33 6.96 -31.87
CA ILE A 226 1.63 7.11 -30.44
C ILE A 226 0.33 7.46 -29.73
N ALA A 227 -0.04 6.64 -28.75
CA ALA A 227 -1.14 6.94 -27.82
C ALA A 227 -0.58 7.47 -26.51
N ALA A 228 -1.04 8.64 -26.06
CA ALA A 228 -0.66 9.24 -24.78
C ALA A 228 -1.89 9.45 -23.90
N ALA A 229 -1.85 8.93 -22.68
CA ALA A 229 -2.90 9.09 -21.68
C ALA A 229 -2.55 10.24 -20.73
N SER A 230 -3.52 11.14 -20.51
CA SER A 230 -3.34 12.32 -19.68
C SER A 230 -4.20 12.34 -18.43
N GLY A 231 -3.62 12.90 -17.37
CA GLY A 231 -4.24 13.01 -16.06
C GLY A 231 -5.21 14.18 -15.92
N ALA A 232 -4.91 15.34 -16.50
CA ALA A 232 -5.66 16.57 -16.24
C ALA A 232 -6.88 16.76 -17.14
N ASP A 233 -6.73 16.43 -18.43
CA ASP A 233 -7.80 16.55 -19.44
C ASP A 233 -8.63 15.25 -19.58
N GLN A 234 -8.25 14.19 -18.85
CA GLN A 234 -8.96 12.90 -18.80
C GLN A 234 -9.07 12.22 -20.17
N ALA A 235 -8.23 12.63 -21.11
CA ALA A 235 -8.30 12.22 -22.51
C ALA A 235 -7.09 11.35 -22.91
N ILE A 236 -7.23 10.71 -24.06
CA ILE A 236 -6.14 9.97 -24.72
C ILE A 236 -5.91 10.60 -26.08
N TRP A 237 -4.69 11.04 -26.34
CA TRP A 237 -4.34 11.70 -27.60
C TRP A 237 -3.56 10.72 -28.48
N LEU A 238 -3.99 10.61 -29.73
CA LEU A 238 -3.33 9.82 -30.76
C LEU A 238 -2.56 10.74 -31.69
N TRP A 239 -1.30 10.41 -31.91
CA TRP A 239 -0.37 11.16 -32.75
C TRP A 239 0.19 10.25 -33.82
N ASP A 240 0.38 10.80 -35.00
CA ASP A 240 1.15 10.14 -36.05
C ASP A 240 2.63 10.15 -35.64
N ALA A 241 3.23 8.97 -35.51
CA ALA A 241 4.56 8.78 -34.97
C ALA A 241 5.66 9.40 -35.85
N HIS A 242 5.44 9.47 -37.16
CA HIS A 242 6.44 9.93 -38.14
C HIS A 242 6.44 11.45 -38.25
N THR A 243 5.24 12.04 -38.30
CA THR A 243 5.05 13.48 -38.54
C THR A 243 4.88 14.26 -37.25
N GLY A 244 4.56 13.60 -36.13
CA GLY A 244 4.21 14.24 -34.87
C GLY A 244 2.91 15.04 -34.94
N LYS A 245 2.06 14.79 -35.95
CA LYS A 245 0.77 15.46 -36.08
C LYS A 245 -0.25 14.80 -35.17
N HIS A 246 -1.03 15.63 -34.48
CA HIS A 246 -2.21 15.17 -33.75
C HIS A 246 -3.21 14.57 -34.74
N MET A 247 -3.69 13.36 -34.45
CA MET A 247 -4.66 12.65 -35.28
C MET A 247 -6.07 12.77 -34.70
N THR A 248 -6.24 12.31 -33.47
CA THR A 248 -7.54 12.28 -32.79
C THR A 248 -7.37 12.27 -31.28
N THR A 249 -8.46 12.59 -30.57
CA THR A 249 -8.51 12.56 -29.10
C THR A 249 -9.70 11.72 -28.67
N LEU A 250 -9.43 10.68 -27.88
CA LEU A 250 -10.44 9.81 -27.31
C LEU A 250 -10.93 10.40 -25.99
N ILE A 251 -12.22 10.70 -25.91
CA ILE A 251 -12.87 11.30 -24.75
C ILE A 251 -13.92 10.33 -24.20
N GLY A 252 -13.93 10.13 -22.89
CA GLY A 252 -15.00 9.35 -22.24
C GLY A 252 -14.73 8.96 -20.79
N HIS A 253 -13.47 8.95 -20.34
CA HIS A 253 -13.18 8.82 -18.91
C HIS A 253 -13.64 10.06 -18.14
N THR A 254 -14.02 9.88 -16.87
CA THR A 254 -14.49 10.98 -15.99
C THR A 254 -13.47 11.37 -14.92
N ASN A 255 -12.25 10.83 -15.04
CA ASN A 255 -11.13 11.11 -14.17
C ASN A 255 -9.80 10.78 -14.89
N SER A 256 -8.67 11.10 -14.25
CA SER A 256 -7.32 10.90 -14.79
C SER A 256 -7.09 9.50 -15.36
N VAL A 257 -6.59 9.44 -16.59
CA VAL A 257 -6.22 8.18 -17.26
C VAL A 257 -4.78 7.87 -16.92
N HIS A 258 -4.53 6.71 -16.28
CA HIS A 258 -3.21 6.35 -15.77
C HIS A 258 -2.44 5.41 -16.70
N THR A 259 -3.13 4.71 -17.60
CA THR A 259 -2.53 3.64 -18.38
C THR A 259 -3.25 3.51 -19.72
N VAL A 260 -2.47 3.25 -20.76
CA VAL A 260 -2.94 3.00 -22.12
C VAL A 260 -2.07 1.90 -22.73
N VAL A 261 -2.70 0.91 -23.37
CA VAL A 261 -2.02 -0.20 -24.04
C VAL A 261 -2.78 -0.63 -25.29
N TYR A 262 -2.05 -0.97 -26.35
CA TYR A 262 -2.63 -1.63 -27.52
C TYR A 262 -2.77 -3.13 -27.27
N SER A 263 -3.78 -3.75 -27.88
CA SER A 263 -3.82 -5.19 -28.08
C SER A 263 -2.66 -5.62 -28.99
N PRO A 264 -2.16 -6.86 -28.87
CA PRO A 264 -1.04 -7.33 -29.70
C PRO A 264 -1.29 -7.28 -31.21
N ASP A 265 -2.56 -7.38 -31.63
CA ASP A 265 -2.97 -7.24 -33.03
C ASP A 265 -3.14 -5.79 -33.49
N GLY A 266 -2.92 -4.82 -32.59
CA GLY A 266 -3.04 -3.39 -32.82
C GLY A 266 -4.46 -2.86 -32.90
N LYS A 267 -5.49 -3.71 -32.97
CA LYS A 267 -6.86 -3.30 -33.32
C LYS A 267 -7.64 -2.64 -32.20
N THR A 268 -7.26 -2.86 -30.95
CA THR A 268 -7.99 -2.38 -29.78
C THR A 268 -7.04 -1.64 -28.84
N LEU A 269 -7.45 -0.47 -28.38
CA LEU A 269 -6.77 0.27 -27.34
C LEU A 269 -7.51 0.04 -26.02
N ALA A 270 -6.80 -0.32 -24.95
CA ALA A 270 -7.36 -0.41 -23.60
C ALA A 270 -6.80 0.71 -22.73
N THR A 271 -7.68 1.39 -21.99
CA THR A 271 -7.32 2.53 -21.13
C THR A 271 -7.88 2.35 -19.73
N GLY A 272 -7.05 2.59 -18.72
CA GLY A 272 -7.44 2.51 -17.31
C GLY A 272 -7.43 3.88 -16.64
N SER A 273 -8.49 4.18 -15.88
CA SER A 273 -8.66 5.49 -15.24
C SER A 273 -8.95 5.39 -13.74
N ARG A 274 -8.73 6.52 -13.07
CA ARG A 274 -9.16 6.76 -11.68
C ARG A 274 -10.68 6.76 -11.51
N ASP A 275 -11.45 6.74 -12.59
CA ASP A 275 -12.91 6.54 -12.56
C ASP A 275 -13.34 5.09 -12.27
N ASN A 276 -12.37 4.21 -11.95
CA ASN A 276 -12.53 2.79 -11.61
C ASN A 276 -12.87 1.89 -12.81
N THR A 277 -12.79 2.41 -14.05
CA THR A 277 -13.14 1.65 -15.25
C THR A 277 -11.94 1.41 -16.15
N VAL A 278 -12.03 0.32 -16.92
CA VAL A 278 -11.21 0.12 -18.12
C VAL A 278 -12.10 0.29 -19.33
N ARG A 279 -11.70 1.13 -20.27
CA ARG A 279 -12.41 1.34 -21.54
C ARG A 279 -11.62 0.71 -22.68
N LEU A 280 -12.35 0.11 -23.61
CA LEU A 280 -11.83 -0.47 -24.84
C LEU A 280 -12.27 0.41 -26.01
N TRP A 281 -11.34 0.71 -26.90
CA TRP A 281 -11.53 1.58 -28.06
C TRP A 281 -11.09 0.86 -29.32
N ASP A 282 -11.74 1.13 -30.43
CA ASP A 282 -11.20 0.80 -31.73
C ASP A 282 -9.99 1.69 -32.03
N SER A 283 -8.85 1.06 -32.32
CA SER A 283 -7.60 1.77 -32.59
C SER A 283 -7.63 2.63 -33.85
N GLN A 284 -8.41 2.25 -34.86
CA GLN A 284 -8.44 2.91 -36.16
C GLN A 284 -9.48 4.01 -36.19
N THR A 285 -10.69 3.73 -35.68
CA THR A 285 -11.80 4.70 -35.71
C THR A 285 -11.83 5.60 -34.47
N GLY A 286 -11.20 5.18 -33.37
CA GLY A 286 -11.31 5.85 -32.07
C GLY A 286 -12.66 5.61 -31.37
N GLU A 287 -13.52 4.76 -31.91
CA GLU A 287 -14.85 4.51 -31.33
C GLU A 287 -14.77 3.69 -30.05
N HIS A 288 -15.66 3.98 -29.09
CA HIS A 288 -15.77 3.24 -27.85
C HIS A 288 -16.39 1.85 -28.10
N LYS A 289 -15.63 0.78 -27.84
CA LYS A 289 -16.07 -0.62 -28.01
C LYS A 289 -16.78 -1.18 -26.79
N GLY A 290 -16.34 -0.80 -25.59
CA GLY A 290 -16.86 -1.38 -24.35
C GLY A 290 -16.19 -0.86 -23.10
N THR A 291 -16.80 -1.14 -21.95
CA THR A 291 -16.26 -0.75 -20.64
C THR A 291 -16.30 -1.94 -19.69
N LEU A 292 -15.13 -2.30 -19.16
CA LEU A 292 -15.00 -3.30 -18.11
C LEU A 292 -15.27 -2.64 -16.77
N LYS A 293 -16.30 -3.11 -16.06
CA LYS A 293 -16.69 -2.65 -14.73
C LYS A 293 -16.56 -3.79 -13.74
N GLY A 294 -15.89 -3.55 -12.63
CA GLY A 294 -15.77 -4.52 -11.53
C GLY A 294 -14.74 -4.14 -10.47
N HIS A 295 -13.82 -3.25 -10.81
CA HIS A 295 -13.01 -2.55 -9.81
C HIS A 295 -13.83 -1.48 -9.07
N ILE A 296 -13.46 -1.26 -7.82
CA ILE A 296 -14.08 -0.27 -6.92
C ILE A 296 -13.09 0.81 -6.48
N GLY A 297 -11.93 0.86 -7.13
CA GLY A 297 -10.87 1.84 -6.98
C GLY A 297 -10.20 2.10 -8.33
N GLY A 298 -9.46 3.20 -8.41
CA GLY A 298 -8.85 3.66 -9.65
C GLY A 298 -7.93 2.61 -10.26
N ILE A 299 -7.97 2.48 -11.59
CA ILE A 299 -7.09 1.58 -12.33
C ILE A 299 -5.72 2.24 -12.47
N ARG A 300 -4.68 1.54 -12.03
CA ARG A 300 -3.28 1.99 -12.15
C ARG A 300 -2.60 1.47 -13.41
N SER A 301 -2.92 0.23 -13.78
CA SER A 301 -2.22 -0.44 -14.87
C SER A 301 -3.14 -1.41 -15.58
N VAL A 302 -3.01 -1.44 -16.90
CA VAL A 302 -3.68 -2.38 -17.78
C VAL A 302 -2.61 -2.97 -18.71
N VAL A 303 -2.64 -4.28 -18.94
CA VAL A 303 -1.71 -4.95 -19.87
C VAL A 303 -2.40 -6.14 -20.54
N TYR A 304 -2.18 -6.32 -21.84
CA TYR A 304 -2.62 -7.52 -22.56
C TYR A 304 -1.61 -8.66 -22.36
N SER A 305 -2.11 -9.89 -22.29
CA SER A 305 -1.27 -11.07 -22.51
C SER A 305 -0.68 -11.03 -23.93
N PRO A 306 0.49 -11.64 -24.18
CA PRO A 306 1.12 -11.64 -25.50
C PRO A 306 0.24 -12.21 -26.62
N ASP A 307 -0.67 -13.12 -26.29
CA ASP A 307 -1.64 -13.70 -27.23
C ASP A 307 -2.93 -12.86 -27.40
N GLY A 308 -3.07 -11.76 -26.64
CA GLY A 308 -4.22 -10.85 -26.66
C GLY A 308 -5.50 -11.41 -26.05
N LYS A 309 -5.50 -12.64 -25.52
CA LYS A 309 -6.72 -13.31 -25.02
C LYS A 309 -7.07 -12.97 -23.59
N THR A 310 -6.15 -12.37 -22.85
CA THR A 310 -6.35 -11.96 -21.46
C THR A 310 -5.92 -10.51 -21.29
N LEU A 311 -6.75 -9.72 -20.63
CA LEU A 311 -6.38 -8.40 -20.15
C LEU A 311 -6.19 -8.48 -18.64
N ALA A 312 -5.05 -8.03 -18.12
CA ALA A 312 -4.82 -7.89 -16.70
C ALA A 312 -4.99 -6.44 -16.27
N THR A 313 -5.56 -6.21 -15.09
CA THR A 313 -5.80 -4.87 -14.55
C THR A 313 -5.40 -4.80 -13.08
N GLY A 314 -4.54 -3.85 -12.72
CA GLY A 314 -4.17 -3.56 -11.33
C GLY A 314 -4.85 -2.30 -10.81
N SER A 315 -5.43 -2.36 -9.61
CA SER A 315 -6.25 -1.27 -9.06
C SER A 315 -5.88 -0.88 -7.63
N ASP A 316 -6.14 0.40 -7.32
CA ASP A 316 -6.15 0.95 -5.97
C ASP A 316 -7.10 0.21 -5.00
N ASP A 317 -8.04 -0.59 -5.49
CA ASP A 317 -8.91 -1.40 -4.63
C ASP A 317 -8.21 -2.60 -3.96
N GLY A 318 -6.96 -2.87 -4.33
CA GLY A 318 -6.18 -3.98 -3.78
C GLY A 318 -6.39 -5.31 -4.52
N THR A 319 -6.86 -5.26 -5.76
CA THR A 319 -7.02 -6.43 -6.61
C THR A 319 -6.29 -6.29 -7.93
N VAL A 320 -5.80 -7.43 -8.43
CA VAL A 320 -5.43 -7.60 -9.83
C VAL A 320 -6.45 -8.52 -10.47
N GLN A 321 -7.16 -8.06 -11.49
CA GLN A 321 -8.22 -8.84 -12.16
C GLN A 321 -7.77 -9.23 -13.56
N LEU A 322 -8.10 -10.46 -13.97
CA LEU A 322 -7.90 -10.96 -15.33
C LEU A 322 -9.24 -11.03 -16.04
N TRP A 323 -9.30 -10.51 -17.25
CA TRP A 323 -10.50 -10.38 -18.06
C TRP A 323 -10.34 -11.07 -19.40
N ASP A 324 -11.45 -11.51 -19.97
CA ASP A 324 -11.56 -11.71 -21.39
C ASP A 324 -11.85 -10.37 -22.07
N PRO A 325 -10.96 -9.84 -22.92
CA PRO A 325 -11.17 -8.54 -23.56
C PRO A 325 -12.26 -8.57 -24.65
N GLN A 326 -12.65 -9.74 -25.16
CA GLN A 326 -13.69 -9.85 -26.17
C GLN A 326 -15.09 -9.88 -25.55
N THR A 327 -15.27 -10.66 -24.47
CA THR A 327 -16.57 -10.78 -23.80
C THR A 327 -16.75 -9.77 -22.67
N GLY A 328 -15.66 -9.24 -22.12
CA GLY A 328 -15.64 -8.39 -20.94
C GLY A 328 -15.86 -9.15 -19.63
N GLU A 329 -15.88 -10.48 -19.67
CA GLU A 329 -16.05 -11.32 -18.49
C GLU A 329 -14.77 -11.41 -17.66
N ARG A 330 -14.92 -11.40 -16.33
CA ARG A 330 -13.80 -11.60 -15.41
C ARG A 330 -13.49 -13.09 -15.28
N LYS A 331 -12.25 -13.48 -15.59
CA LYS A 331 -11.73 -14.85 -15.47
C LYS A 331 -11.35 -15.19 -14.04
N THR A 332 -10.43 -14.43 -13.47
CA THR A 332 -9.91 -14.63 -12.11
C THR A 332 -9.49 -13.30 -11.49
N ALA A 333 -9.23 -13.30 -10.18
CA ALA A 333 -8.75 -12.13 -9.46
C ALA A 333 -7.76 -12.53 -8.36
N PHE A 334 -6.61 -11.87 -8.35
CA PHE A 334 -5.65 -11.93 -7.25
C PHE A 334 -6.00 -10.84 -6.23
N SER A 335 -6.12 -11.24 -4.98
CA SER A 335 -6.41 -10.35 -3.85
C SER A 335 -5.32 -10.46 -2.78
N GLY A 336 -5.46 -9.66 -1.72
CA GLY A 336 -4.50 -9.58 -0.62
C GLY A 336 -3.60 -8.36 -0.68
N TYR A 337 -3.63 -7.58 -1.76
CA TYR A 337 -3.06 -6.23 -1.76
C TYR A 337 -3.93 -5.34 -0.89
N THR A 338 -3.34 -4.80 0.14
CA THR A 338 -4.02 -3.94 1.09
C THR A 338 -3.52 -2.52 0.86
N ARG A 339 -4.44 -1.55 0.84
CA ARG A 339 -4.05 -0.13 0.94
C ARG A 339 -3.48 0.14 2.32
N TRP A 340 -3.12 1.40 2.56
CA TRP A 340 -2.54 1.88 3.81
C TRP A 340 -3.25 1.27 5.00
N ILE A 341 -2.50 0.58 5.84
CA ILE A 341 -3.00 0.15 7.14
C ILE A 341 -2.99 1.38 8.03
N THR A 342 -4.14 1.69 8.59
CA THR A 342 -4.37 2.99 9.23
C THR A 342 -4.39 2.87 10.74
N ALA A 343 -4.96 1.77 11.24
CA ALA A 343 -4.97 1.42 12.64
C ALA A 343 -5.02 -0.09 12.80
N ILE A 344 -4.45 -0.56 13.90
CA ILE A 344 -4.48 -1.96 14.33
C ILE A 344 -4.89 -2.02 15.80
N ALA A 345 -5.56 -3.09 16.21
CA ALA A 345 -5.90 -3.35 17.60
C ALA A 345 -6.06 -4.84 17.85
N TYR A 346 -5.50 -5.32 18.96
CA TYR A 346 -5.79 -6.65 19.48
C TYR A 346 -7.13 -6.63 20.23
N SER A 347 -7.87 -7.73 20.16
CA SER A 347 -8.90 -8.02 21.14
C SER A 347 -8.27 -8.20 22.53
N PRO A 348 -8.98 -7.89 23.63
CA PRO A 348 -8.41 -8.01 24.98
C PRO A 348 -7.91 -9.41 25.34
N ASP A 349 -8.50 -10.46 24.75
CA ASP A 349 -8.06 -11.84 24.92
C ASP A 349 -6.88 -12.24 24.02
N GLY A 350 -6.42 -11.33 23.17
CA GLY A 350 -5.30 -11.50 22.25
C GLY A 350 -5.58 -12.41 21.06
N LYS A 351 -6.78 -12.99 20.94
CA LYS A 351 -7.13 -14.02 19.94
C LYS A 351 -7.49 -13.47 18.56
N THR A 352 -7.84 -12.19 18.49
CA THR A 352 -8.21 -11.51 17.27
C THR A 352 -7.36 -10.25 17.08
N LEU A 353 -6.82 -10.06 15.88
CA LEU A 353 -6.22 -8.81 15.45
C LEU A 353 -7.17 -8.14 14.46
N ALA A 354 -7.68 -6.96 14.80
CA ALA A 354 -8.40 -6.09 13.89
C ALA A 354 -7.44 -5.12 13.23
N SER A 355 -7.68 -4.85 11.95
CA SER A 355 -6.94 -3.85 11.17
C SER A 355 -7.89 -3.08 10.29
N SER A 356 -7.64 -1.78 10.15
CA SER A 356 -8.36 -0.91 9.22
C SER A 356 -7.47 -0.46 8.09
N ASN A 357 -8.08 -0.22 6.92
CA ASN A 357 -7.37 0.32 5.77
C ASN A 357 -8.02 1.58 5.19
N ALA A 358 -7.29 2.24 4.28
CA ALA A 358 -7.71 3.48 3.65
C ALA A 358 -9.02 3.41 2.85
N ASN A 359 -9.46 2.22 2.45
CA ASN A 359 -10.72 2.02 1.72
C ASN A 359 -11.94 1.93 2.66
N GLY A 360 -11.76 2.15 3.96
CA GLY A 360 -12.84 2.05 4.95
C GLY A 360 -13.26 0.61 5.22
N THR A 361 -12.34 -0.35 5.04
CA THR A 361 -12.57 -1.76 5.33
C THR A 361 -11.89 -2.14 6.63
N ILE A 362 -12.57 -2.96 7.45
CA ILE A 362 -11.99 -3.66 8.60
C ILE A 362 -11.76 -5.11 8.22
N GLN A 363 -10.58 -5.62 8.58
CA GLN A 363 -10.24 -7.03 8.52
C GLN A 363 -9.89 -7.54 9.91
N CYS A 364 -10.54 -8.63 10.32
CA CYS A 364 -10.19 -9.35 11.55
C CYS A 364 -9.50 -10.66 11.20
N ARG A 365 -8.46 -10.97 11.97
CA ARG A 365 -7.65 -12.17 11.81
C ARG A 365 -7.53 -12.91 13.14
N GLU A 366 -7.59 -14.23 13.10
CA GLU A 366 -7.22 -15.03 14.26
C GLU A 366 -5.72 -14.93 14.51
N THR A 367 -5.28 -15.00 15.76
CA THR A 367 -3.84 -14.87 16.11
C THR A 367 -3.32 -16.13 16.81
N HIS A 368 -4.20 -16.83 17.53
CA HIS A 368 -3.85 -17.97 18.39
C HIS A 368 -3.36 -19.22 17.63
N THR A 369 -3.61 -19.32 16.31
CA THR A 369 -3.13 -20.43 15.48
C THR A 369 -1.76 -20.14 14.85
N GLY A 370 -1.30 -18.89 14.88
CA GLY A 370 -0.14 -18.43 14.09
C GLY A 370 -0.39 -18.38 12.58
N ALA A 371 -1.57 -18.79 12.09
CA ALA A 371 -1.90 -18.78 10.66
C ALA A 371 -2.51 -17.46 10.17
N TYR A 372 -2.89 -16.56 11.09
CA TYR A 372 -3.41 -15.22 10.78
C TYR A 372 -4.54 -15.17 9.74
N LYS A 373 -5.36 -16.22 9.74
CA LYS A 373 -6.46 -16.38 8.78
C LYS A 373 -7.47 -15.27 8.98
N ILE A 374 -7.94 -14.73 7.86
CA ILE A 374 -9.02 -13.75 7.85
C ILE A 374 -10.28 -14.46 8.31
N THR A 375 -10.80 -14.06 9.47
CA THR A 375 -12.07 -14.57 10.00
C THR A 375 -13.23 -13.73 9.50
N ARG A 376 -13.00 -12.43 9.27
CA ARG A 376 -14.03 -11.46 8.87
C ARG A 376 -13.45 -10.30 8.07
N VAL A 377 -14.25 -9.80 7.12
CA VAL A 377 -14.02 -8.56 6.39
C VAL A 377 -15.34 -7.84 6.23
N TRP A 378 -15.39 -6.55 6.53
CA TRP A 378 -16.57 -5.73 6.25
C TRP A 378 -16.18 -4.29 5.95
N ARG A 379 -16.99 -3.62 5.12
CA ARG A 379 -16.86 -2.18 4.87
C ARG A 379 -17.63 -1.43 5.95
N THR A 380 -16.96 -0.47 6.56
CA THR A 380 -17.50 0.28 7.70
C THR A 380 -17.92 1.68 7.31
N HIS A 381 -17.08 2.40 6.57
CA HIS A 381 -17.25 3.82 6.27
C HIS A 381 -17.11 4.11 4.78
N THR A 382 -17.66 5.23 4.34
CA THR A 382 -17.52 5.73 2.95
C THR A 382 -16.19 6.45 2.71
N ASN A 383 -15.41 6.65 3.77
CA ASN A 383 -14.12 7.33 3.76
C ASN A 383 -13.12 6.60 4.67
N PHE A 384 -11.90 7.12 4.75
CA PHE A 384 -10.78 6.60 5.54
C PHE A 384 -11.18 6.33 7.00
N VAL A 385 -10.85 5.16 7.52
CA VAL A 385 -10.93 4.85 8.96
C VAL A 385 -9.60 5.24 9.57
N SER A 386 -9.59 6.13 10.54
CA SER A 386 -8.36 6.65 11.14
C SER A 386 -7.95 5.88 12.39
N SER A 387 -8.91 5.28 13.10
CA SER A 387 -8.69 4.68 14.41
C SER A 387 -9.72 3.59 14.67
N ILE A 388 -9.28 2.55 15.36
CA ILE A 388 -10.11 1.44 15.84
C ILE A 388 -9.78 1.17 17.31
N ALA A 389 -10.76 0.75 18.10
CA ALA A 389 -10.55 0.37 19.49
C ALA A 389 -11.54 -0.71 19.91
N TYR A 390 -11.06 -1.73 20.62
CA TYR A 390 -11.93 -2.70 21.30
C TYR A 390 -12.39 -2.14 22.66
N SER A 391 -13.60 -2.50 23.07
CA SER A 391 -14.01 -2.39 24.47
C SER A 391 -13.18 -3.35 25.33
N SER A 392 -13.09 -3.08 26.64
CA SER A 392 -12.26 -3.88 27.56
C SER A 392 -12.72 -5.33 27.71
N ASP A 393 -13.99 -5.62 27.45
CA ASP A 393 -14.56 -6.97 27.38
C ASP A 393 -14.43 -7.63 25.99
N GLY A 394 -14.02 -6.88 24.97
CA GLY A 394 -13.90 -7.33 23.59
C GLY A 394 -15.23 -7.54 22.86
N GLU A 395 -16.37 -7.17 23.46
CA GLU A 395 -17.70 -7.37 22.86
C GLU A 395 -18.05 -6.29 21.83
N MET A 396 -17.37 -5.15 21.86
CA MET A 396 -17.59 -4.03 20.94
C MET A 396 -16.29 -3.60 20.28
N LEU A 397 -16.38 -3.24 19.00
CA LEU A 397 -15.33 -2.56 18.26
C LEU A 397 -15.84 -1.18 17.82
N ALA A 398 -15.13 -0.12 18.19
CA ALA A 398 -15.38 1.24 17.73
C ALA A 398 -14.48 1.58 16.54
N THR A 399 -15.03 2.27 15.53
CA THR A 399 -14.30 2.78 14.37
C THR A 399 -14.56 4.26 14.17
N GLY A 400 -13.51 5.07 14.08
CA GLY A 400 -13.58 6.51 13.77
C GLY A 400 -13.14 6.78 12.33
N SER A 401 -13.87 7.66 11.62
CA SER A 401 -13.61 7.93 10.21
C SER A 401 -13.64 9.41 9.83
N HIS A 402 -12.98 9.69 8.71
CA HIS A 402 -13.08 10.96 8.00
C HIS A 402 -14.48 11.26 7.44
N ASP A 403 -15.40 10.29 7.44
CA ASP A 403 -16.82 10.53 7.18
C ASP A 403 -17.56 11.25 8.33
N LYS A 404 -16.82 11.66 9.37
CA LYS A 404 -17.29 12.42 10.55
C LYS A 404 -18.15 11.59 11.52
N THR A 405 -18.20 10.27 11.34
CA THR A 405 -18.96 9.36 12.21
C THR A 405 -18.08 8.39 12.96
N VAL A 406 -18.52 8.02 14.16
CA VAL A 406 -18.01 6.84 14.88
C VAL A 406 -19.04 5.74 14.73
N ARG A 407 -18.61 4.52 14.44
CA ARG A 407 -19.51 3.36 14.36
C ARG A 407 -19.07 2.30 15.34
N LEU A 408 -20.05 1.69 16.00
CA LEU A 408 -19.85 0.58 16.92
C LEU A 408 -20.32 -0.71 16.25
N TRP A 409 -19.56 -1.78 16.45
CA TRP A 409 -19.73 -3.06 15.78
C TRP A 409 -19.62 -4.19 16.80
N ASP A 410 -20.34 -5.27 16.53
CA ASP A 410 -20.04 -6.57 17.13
C ASP A 410 -18.89 -7.19 16.33
N PRO A 411 -17.69 -7.37 16.92
CA PRO A 411 -16.53 -7.88 16.20
C PRO A 411 -16.65 -9.38 15.85
N LYS A 412 -17.50 -10.15 16.55
CA LYS A 412 -17.70 -11.59 16.29
C LYS A 412 -18.60 -11.79 15.07
N THR A 413 -19.65 -10.98 14.95
CA THR A 413 -20.62 -11.08 13.85
C THR A 413 -20.36 -10.12 12.69
N GLY A 414 -19.58 -9.06 12.92
CA GLY A 414 -19.38 -7.96 11.97
C GLY A 414 -20.62 -7.07 11.81
N LYS A 415 -21.64 -7.25 12.67
CA LYS A 415 -22.88 -6.47 12.57
C LYS A 415 -22.68 -5.06 13.13
N HIS A 416 -23.23 -4.10 12.41
CA HIS A 416 -23.34 -2.73 12.86
C HIS A 416 -24.29 -2.66 14.06
N ILE A 417 -23.86 -2.01 15.15
CA ILE A 417 -24.67 -1.82 16.36
C ILE A 417 -25.28 -0.41 16.35
N THR A 418 -24.43 0.63 16.28
CA THR A 418 -24.89 2.02 16.31
C THR A 418 -23.89 2.97 15.64
N THR A 419 -24.37 4.15 15.25
CA THR A 419 -23.55 5.24 14.68
C THR A 419 -23.66 6.47 15.57
N LEU A 420 -22.53 6.92 16.11
CA LEU A 420 -22.45 8.14 16.90
C LEU A 420 -22.19 9.33 15.96
N ARG A 421 -23.05 10.35 16.07
CA ARG A 421 -23.01 11.57 15.26
C ARG A 421 -22.94 12.77 16.18
N GLY A 422 -22.05 13.70 15.89
CA GLY A 422 -21.91 14.95 16.64
C GLY A 422 -20.71 15.79 16.23
N HIS A 423 -19.61 15.15 15.82
CA HIS A 423 -18.46 15.84 15.25
C HIS A 423 -18.80 16.48 13.88
N THR A 424 -18.25 17.67 13.64
CA THR A 424 -18.43 18.43 12.38
C THR A 424 -17.27 18.24 11.41
N GLY A 425 -16.15 17.68 11.91
CA GLY A 425 -14.95 17.36 11.17
C GLY A 425 -14.62 15.85 11.16
N PRO A 426 -13.64 15.43 10.33
CA PRO A 426 -13.03 14.10 10.37
C PRO A 426 -12.64 13.68 11.79
N ILE A 427 -12.99 12.45 12.16
CA ILE A 427 -12.51 11.85 13.41
C ILE A 427 -11.12 11.29 13.15
N TYR A 428 -10.20 11.54 14.09
CA TYR A 428 -8.83 11.02 14.03
C TYR A 428 -8.59 9.88 15.01
N THR A 429 -9.25 9.88 16.17
CA THR A 429 -9.00 8.90 17.24
C THR A 429 -10.27 8.50 17.96
N VAL A 430 -10.35 7.22 18.35
CA VAL A 430 -11.39 6.63 19.20
C VAL A 430 -10.70 5.76 20.25
N VAL A 431 -11.08 5.91 21.52
CA VAL A 431 -10.53 5.09 22.62
C VAL A 431 -11.61 4.79 23.66
N TYR A 432 -11.59 3.58 24.22
CA TYR A 432 -12.44 3.21 25.35
C TYR A 432 -11.76 3.52 26.68
N SER A 433 -12.55 3.86 27.69
CA SER A 433 -12.12 3.82 29.09
C SER A 433 -11.78 2.39 29.51
N ALA A 434 -10.93 2.23 30.53
CA ALA A 434 -10.50 0.90 31.00
C ALA A 434 -11.69 0.04 31.49
N ASP A 435 -12.75 0.68 31.99
CA ASP A 435 -13.98 0.00 32.38
C ASP A 435 -14.95 -0.28 31.22
N GLY A 436 -14.62 0.15 30.00
CA GLY A 436 -15.41 -0.03 28.78
C GLY A 436 -16.69 0.82 28.68
N LYS A 437 -17.04 1.59 29.72
CA LYS A 437 -18.33 2.31 29.81
C LYS A 437 -18.36 3.65 29.08
N THR A 438 -17.19 4.22 28.79
CA THR A 438 -17.07 5.52 28.16
C THR A 438 -16.18 5.40 26.93
N LEU A 439 -16.63 5.96 25.82
CA LEU A 439 -15.84 6.12 24.61
C LEU A 439 -15.43 7.59 24.49
N ALA A 440 -14.16 7.87 24.20
CA ALA A 440 -13.68 9.21 23.88
C ALA A 440 -13.29 9.29 22.40
N THR A 441 -13.57 10.45 21.80
CA THR A 441 -13.37 10.68 20.36
C THR A 441 -12.71 12.04 20.14
N GLY A 442 -11.69 12.08 19.28
CA GLY A 442 -10.96 13.30 18.93
C GLY A 442 -11.05 13.58 17.43
N SER A 443 -11.21 14.86 17.06
CA SER A 443 -11.62 15.27 15.72
C SER A 443 -10.87 16.48 15.19
N ARG A 444 -10.94 16.65 13.87
CA ARG A 444 -10.54 17.87 13.13
C ARG A 444 -11.32 19.11 13.58
N ASP A 445 -12.49 18.94 14.18
CA ASP A 445 -13.27 20.06 14.72
C ASP A 445 -12.75 20.58 16.07
N GLU A 446 -11.53 20.20 16.46
CA GLU A 446 -10.83 20.73 17.63
C GLU A 446 -11.43 20.28 18.97
N THR A 447 -12.46 19.44 18.95
CA THR A 447 -13.13 18.95 20.17
C THR A 447 -12.74 17.52 20.54
N VAL A 448 -12.81 17.25 21.84
CA VAL A 448 -12.89 15.88 22.37
C VAL A 448 -14.32 15.65 22.84
N ARG A 449 -14.92 14.51 22.49
CA ARG A 449 -16.26 14.13 22.97
C ARG A 449 -16.22 12.84 23.74
N LEU A 450 -16.98 12.80 24.83
CA LEU A 450 -17.23 11.59 25.60
C LEU A 450 -18.62 11.06 25.29
N TRP A 451 -18.71 9.74 25.13
CA TRP A 451 -19.93 9.03 24.81
C TRP A 451 -20.12 7.91 25.82
N ASP A 452 -21.37 7.64 26.14
CA ASP A 452 -21.74 6.40 26.78
C ASP A 452 -21.60 5.24 25.79
N ALA A 453 -20.76 4.26 26.11
CA ALA A 453 -20.47 3.16 25.20
C ALA A 453 -21.69 2.27 24.91
N GLN A 454 -22.58 2.12 25.90
CA GLN A 454 -23.74 1.25 25.81
C GLN A 454 -24.91 1.91 25.08
N THR A 455 -25.21 3.16 25.42
CA THR A 455 -26.36 3.89 24.87
C THR A 455 -26.03 4.71 23.64
N GLY A 456 -24.75 5.01 23.39
CA GLY A 456 -24.29 5.89 22.32
C GLY A 456 -24.60 7.38 22.56
N GLN A 457 -25.10 7.74 23.75
CA GLN A 457 -25.41 9.12 24.09
C GLN A 457 -24.15 9.92 24.39
N GLN A 458 -24.10 11.17 23.95
CA GLN A 458 -22.98 12.05 24.27
C GLN A 458 -23.05 12.50 25.74
N LYS A 459 -21.99 12.23 26.51
CA LYS A 459 -21.84 12.61 27.93
C LYS A 459 -21.29 14.02 28.10
N ALA A 460 -20.25 14.37 27.33
CA ALA A 460 -19.56 15.65 27.45
C ALA A 460 -18.85 16.05 26.16
N THR A 461 -18.57 17.35 26.02
CA THR A 461 -17.64 17.92 25.03
C THR A 461 -16.56 18.67 25.79
N PHE A 462 -15.30 18.39 25.49
CA PHE A 462 -14.17 19.18 25.97
C PHE A 462 -13.68 20.09 24.85
N GLU A 463 -13.69 21.38 25.16
CA GLU A 463 -13.25 22.46 24.29
C GLU A 463 -11.98 23.08 24.86
N GLY A 464 -11.07 23.51 23.99
CA GLY A 464 -9.84 24.20 24.41
C GLY A 464 -8.63 23.94 23.52
N HIS A 465 -8.63 22.88 22.71
CA HIS A 465 -7.69 22.76 21.60
C HIS A 465 -8.03 23.79 20.51
N THR A 466 -7.01 24.27 19.80
CA THR A 466 -7.17 25.27 18.72
C THR A 466 -6.81 24.71 17.35
N ASN A 467 -6.69 23.38 17.27
CA ASN A 467 -6.41 22.63 16.05
C ASN A 467 -6.78 21.14 16.28
N PHE A 468 -6.61 20.32 15.25
CA PHE A 468 -7.11 18.95 15.19
C PHE A 468 -6.60 18.09 16.35
N VAL A 469 -7.51 17.39 17.03
CA VAL A 469 -7.15 16.41 18.07
C VAL A 469 -6.81 15.09 17.40
N THR A 470 -5.56 14.63 17.54
CA THR A 470 -5.02 13.49 16.78
C THR A 470 -4.99 12.19 17.54
N SER A 471 -4.88 12.23 18.87
CA SER A 471 -4.74 11.04 19.70
C SER A 471 -5.27 11.31 21.11
N LEU A 472 -5.83 10.27 21.70
CA LEU A 472 -6.41 10.26 23.04
C LEU A 472 -5.90 9.05 23.81
N ALA A 473 -5.77 9.19 25.13
CA ALA A 473 -5.47 8.07 26.02
C ALA A 473 -6.12 8.28 27.39
N PHE A 474 -6.95 7.32 27.82
CA PHE A 474 -7.43 7.28 29.20
C PHE A 474 -6.31 6.84 30.14
N SER A 475 -6.32 7.35 31.37
CA SER A 475 -5.56 6.74 32.45
C SER A 475 -6.09 5.33 32.74
N PRO A 476 -5.26 4.43 33.30
CA PRO A 476 -5.70 3.07 33.66
C PRO A 476 -6.89 3.03 34.62
N ASN A 477 -7.07 4.08 35.43
CA ASN A 477 -8.21 4.23 36.34
C ASN A 477 -9.42 4.97 35.74
N SER A 478 -9.36 5.36 34.46
CA SER A 478 -10.40 6.08 33.70
C SER A 478 -10.81 7.46 34.24
N LYS A 479 -10.11 8.00 35.25
CA LYS A 479 -10.43 9.31 35.85
C LYS A 479 -9.90 10.49 35.06
N THR A 480 -8.85 10.29 34.28
CA THR A 480 -8.24 11.34 33.47
C THR A 480 -8.10 10.91 32.02
N LEU A 481 -8.18 11.87 31.12
CA LEU A 481 -8.00 11.68 29.69
C LEU A 481 -6.92 12.63 29.19
N ALA A 482 -5.91 12.10 28.51
CA ALA A 482 -4.90 12.90 27.82
C ALA A 482 -5.29 13.07 26.34
N SER A 483 -5.10 14.27 25.78
CA SER A 483 -5.36 14.57 24.38
C SER A 483 -4.19 15.27 23.72
N ALA A 484 -3.73 14.75 22.58
CA ALA A 484 -2.71 15.36 21.73
C ALA A 484 -3.34 16.04 20.51
N SER A 485 -2.74 17.14 20.05
CA SER A 485 -3.27 17.94 18.95
C SER A 485 -2.20 18.59 18.07
N TRP A 486 -2.64 18.98 16.87
CA TRP A 486 -1.90 19.83 15.95
C TRP A 486 -1.61 21.23 16.48
N ASP A 487 -2.25 21.66 17.57
CA ASP A 487 -1.93 22.91 18.25
C ASP A 487 -0.63 22.86 19.05
N ARG A 488 0.09 21.72 18.98
CA ARG A 488 1.38 21.43 19.65
C ARG A 488 1.24 21.20 21.15
N MET A 489 0.02 21.06 21.65
CA MET A 489 -0.24 20.89 23.06
C MET A 489 -0.76 19.49 23.35
N VAL A 490 -0.38 18.97 24.51
CA VAL A 490 -1.08 17.86 25.15
C VAL A 490 -1.88 18.42 26.32
N ARG A 491 -3.17 18.09 26.40
CA ARG A 491 -4.05 18.51 27.51
C ARG A 491 -4.48 17.32 28.31
N LEU A 492 -4.64 17.53 29.61
CA LEU A 492 -5.19 16.54 30.53
C LEU A 492 -6.55 17.01 31.05
N TRP A 493 -7.52 16.11 31.02
CA TRP A 493 -8.91 16.39 31.37
C TRP A 493 -9.37 15.46 32.49
N ASP A 494 -10.21 15.98 33.38
CA ASP A 494 -10.98 15.18 34.33
C ASP A 494 -12.21 14.63 33.61
N THR A 495 -12.37 13.30 33.61
CA THR A 495 -13.43 12.63 32.83
C THR A 495 -14.81 12.75 33.48
N GLN A 496 -14.88 13.05 34.77
CA GLN A 496 -16.12 13.14 35.53
C GLN A 496 -16.62 14.59 35.63
N ALA A 497 -15.72 15.52 35.97
CA ALA A 497 -16.02 16.94 36.07
C ALA A 497 -16.02 17.63 34.70
N GLY A 498 -15.39 17.01 33.70
CA GLY A 498 -15.25 17.56 32.35
C GLY A 498 -14.38 18.81 32.28
N LYS A 499 -13.45 18.96 33.22
CA LYS A 499 -12.60 20.14 33.36
C LYS A 499 -11.19 19.85 32.88
N HIS A 500 -10.58 20.86 32.28
CA HIS A 500 -9.14 20.90 32.03
C HIS A 500 -8.38 20.86 33.36
N ILE A 501 -7.36 19.99 33.45
CA ILE A 501 -6.49 19.83 34.62
C ILE A 501 -5.16 20.54 34.36
N THR A 502 -4.45 20.15 33.30
CA THR A 502 -3.12 20.68 32.97
C THR A 502 -2.81 20.59 31.48
N THR A 503 -1.82 21.35 31.03
CA THR A 503 -1.32 21.34 29.65
C THR A 503 0.19 21.11 29.67
N PHE A 504 0.69 20.30 28.74
CA PHE A 504 2.12 20.04 28.54
C PHE A 504 2.61 20.82 27.30
N PRO A 505 3.28 21.98 27.46
CA PRO A 505 3.52 22.91 26.34
C PRO A 505 4.88 22.75 25.63
N GLU A 506 5.67 21.70 25.89
CA GLU A 506 7.07 21.68 25.39
C GLU A 506 7.26 21.14 23.96
N HIS A 507 6.21 20.63 23.30
CA HIS A 507 6.37 20.22 21.90
C HIS A 507 6.51 21.44 20.99
N LYS A 508 7.57 21.43 20.18
CA LYS A 508 7.86 22.52 19.22
C LYS A 508 6.99 22.40 17.96
N GLU A 509 6.55 21.19 17.67
CA GLU A 509 5.82 20.78 16.48
C GLU A 509 4.52 20.06 16.86
N PRO A 510 3.57 19.87 15.91
CA PRO A 510 2.32 19.16 16.14
C PRO A 510 2.51 17.80 16.84
N VAL A 511 1.71 17.52 17.86
CA VAL A 511 1.74 16.24 18.57
C VAL A 511 0.79 15.28 17.89
N LYS A 512 1.23 14.05 17.61
CA LYS A 512 0.45 13.08 16.84
C LYS A 512 -0.07 11.92 17.68
N SER A 513 0.70 11.44 18.65
CA SER A 513 0.35 10.31 19.51
C SER A 513 0.57 10.63 20.99
N VAL A 514 -0.36 10.17 21.84
CA VAL A 514 -0.25 10.20 23.30
C VAL A 514 -0.72 8.88 23.88
N VAL A 515 0.00 8.36 24.88
CA VAL A 515 -0.36 7.13 25.60
C VAL A 515 -0.02 7.24 27.08
N TYR A 516 -0.82 6.59 27.92
CA TYR A 516 -0.50 6.38 29.33
C TYR A 516 0.35 5.13 29.52
N ALA A 517 1.31 5.20 30.44
CA ALA A 517 1.93 3.99 30.98
C ALA A 517 0.91 3.21 31.84
N PRO A 518 1.03 1.88 31.94
CA PRO A 518 0.13 1.05 32.75
C PRO A 518 0.07 1.43 34.23
N ASP A 519 1.10 2.11 34.76
CA ASP A 519 1.12 2.62 36.13
C ASP A 519 0.26 3.88 36.35
N GLY A 520 -0.20 4.52 35.27
CA GLY A 520 -0.97 5.77 35.28
C GLY A 520 -0.20 7.01 35.71
N LYS A 521 1.11 6.90 36.00
CA LYS A 521 1.96 8.00 36.48
C LYS A 521 2.75 8.65 35.36
N THR A 522 3.03 7.92 34.29
CA THR A 522 3.80 8.41 33.15
C THR A 522 2.93 8.54 31.91
N ILE A 523 3.10 9.62 31.16
CA ILE A 523 2.52 9.81 29.82
C ILE A 523 3.67 9.85 28.82
N ALA A 524 3.54 9.14 27.70
CA ALA A 524 4.42 9.30 26.55
C ALA A 524 3.71 10.03 25.42
N THR A 525 4.44 10.90 24.74
CA THR A 525 3.94 11.70 23.62
C THR A 525 4.95 11.69 22.47
N GLY A 526 4.47 11.83 21.24
CA GLY A 526 5.32 11.95 20.07
C GLY A 526 4.62 12.63 18.92
N GLY A 527 5.39 13.29 18.07
CA GLY A 527 4.85 14.10 16.99
C GLY A 527 5.86 14.42 15.90
N PHE A 528 5.68 15.58 15.30
CA PHE A 528 6.46 16.09 14.16
C PHE A 528 7.85 16.60 14.52
N ASP A 529 8.22 16.57 15.81
CA ASP A 529 9.56 16.84 16.32
C ASP A 529 10.47 15.59 16.34
N ASN A 530 10.00 14.46 15.81
CA ASN A 530 10.72 13.20 15.63
C ASN A 530 11.22 12.54 16.94
N ILE A 531 10.72 12.99 18.08
CA ILE A 531 11.13 12.49 19.40
C ILE A 531 9.93 11.94 20.17
N VAL A 532 10.22 11.04 21.10
CA VAL A 532 9.25 10.61 22.12
C VAL A 532 9.60 11.33 23.42
N GLN A 533 8.63 12.01 24.02
CA GLN A 533 8.79 12.67 25.31
C GLN A 533 8.02 11.93 26.40
N LEU A 534 8.65 11.75 27.55
CA LEU A 534 8.04 11.14 28.74
C LEU A 534 7.73 12.22 29.77
N TRP A 535 6.55 12.15 30.36
CA TRP A 535 6.01 13.16 31.27
C TRP A 535 5.47 12.53 32.54
N ASP A 536 5.63 13.23 33.65
CA ASP A 536 4.94 12.89 34.89
C ASP A 536 3.49 13.44 34.81
N ALA A 537 2.53 12.52 34.86
CA ALA A 537 1.11 12.81 34.67
C ALA A 537 0.52 13.68 35.79
N ASN A 538 1.12 13.68 36.98
CA ASN A 538 0.62 14.42 38.15
C ASN A 538 1.16 15.85 38.15
N THR A 539 2.42 16.03 37.78
CA THR A 539 3.13 17.30 37.92
C THR A 539 3.22 18.09 36.61
N GLY A 540 2.98 17.46 35.46
CA GLY A 540 3.16 18.12 34.18
C GLY A 540 4.61 18.17 33.69
N LYS A 541 5.56 17.65 34.46
CA LYS A 541 7.00 17.83 34.19
C LYS A 541 7.55 16.74 33.26
N ARG A 542 8.45 17.14 32.37
CA ARG A 542 9.17 16.20 31.50
C ARG A 542 10.14 15.34 32.31
N ILE A 543 10.05 14.02 32.15
CA ILE A 543 10.91 13.01 32.77
C ILE A 543 12.13 12.70 31.88
N ALA A 544 11.91 12.54 30.57
CA ALA A 544 12.95 12.14 29.62
C ALA A 544 12.55 12.46 28.17
N THR A 545 13.54 12.44 27.29
CA THR A 545 13.37 12.48 25.83
C THR A 545 14.07 11.27 25.23
N LEU A 546 13.34 10.48 24.45
CA LEU A 546 13.86 9.35 23.70
C LEU A 546 14.02 9.78 22.23
N SER A 547 15.27 9.82 21.77
CA SER A 547 15.63 10.27 20.43
C SER A 547 16.08 9.10 19.55
N GLY A 548 16.18 9.36 18.24
CA GLY A 548 16.79 8.45 17.27
C GLY A 548 16.02 8.35 15.95
N HIS A 549 14.74 8.70 15.94
CA HIS A 549 13.97 8.75 14.70
C HIS A 549 14.36 9.98 13.86
N THR A 550 14.33 9.81 12.55
CA THR A 550 14.60 10.88 11.56
C THR A 550 13.33 11.43 10.92
N GLY A 551 12.18 10.83 11.23
CA GLY A 551 10.85 11.26 10.82
C GLY A 551 9.88 11.32 11.99
N TYR A 552 8.70 11.90 11.74
CA TYR A 552 7.73 12.14 12.81
C TYR A 552 7.22 10.85 13.43
N ILE A 553 6.89 10.89 14.71
CA ILE A 553 6.33 9.74 15.42
C ILE A 553 4.85 9.63 15.09
N ALA A 554 4.45 8.52 14.48
CA ALA A 554 3.07 8.30 14.06
C ALA A 554 2.23 7.62 15.14
N SER A 555 2.82 6.69 15.89
CA SER A 555 2.13 5.90 16.91
C SER A 555 3.11 5.45 17.99
N ILE A 556 2.66 5.47 19.24
CA ILE A 556 3.41 5.01 20.43
C ILE A 556 2.56 3.97 21.14
N ALA A 557 3.21 2.96 21.73
CA ALA A 557 2.58 2.00 22.63
C ALA A 557 3.52 1.63 23.78
N TYR A 558 2.96 1.44 24.97
CA TYR A 558 3.63 0.76 26.07
C TYR A 558 3.34 -0.74 26.00
N SER A 559 4.28 -1.57 26.45
CA SER A 559 3.95 -2.95 26.83
C SER A 559 2.98 -2.94 28.02
N HIS A 560 2.14 -3.95 28.13
CA HIS A 560 1.13 -4.05 29.18
C HIS A 560 1.75 -4.15 30.58
N ASP A 561 2.95 -4.73 30.69
CA ASP A 561 3.75 -4.73 31.92
C ASP A 561 4.48 -3.40 32.21
N GLY A 562 4.44 -2.43 31.28
CA GLY A 562 5.02 -1.10 31.42
C GLY A 562 6.55 -1.04 31.34
N THR A 563 7.21 -2.14 30.99
CA THR A 563 8.68 -2.21 30.93
C THR A 563 9.26 -1.65 29.64
N LEU A 564 8.49 -1.70 28.55
CA LEU A 564 8.91 -1.28 27.21
C LEU A 564 8.01 -0.17 26.68
N ILE A 565 8.61 0.70 25.87
CA ILE A 565 7.91 1.64 25.02
C ILE A 565 8.37 1.45 23.58
N ALA A 566 7.43 1.36 22.65
CA ALA A 566 7.66 1.28 21.22
C ALA A 566 7.14 2.54 20.52
N ALA A 567 7.81 2.96 19.46
CA ALA A 567 7.37 4.04 18.60
C ALA A 567 7.54 3.68 17.12
N GLY A 568 6.47 3.85 16.34
CA GLY A 568 6.47 3.76 14.89
C GLY A 568 6.55 5.14 14.26
N SER A 569 7.38 5.28 13.21
CA SER A 569 7.72 6.57 12.64
C SER A 569 7.55 6.64 11.12
N ALA A 570 7.49 7.87 10.62
CA ALA A 570 7.59 8.20 9.21
C ALA A 570 8.96 7.88 8.58
N ASP A 571 9.98 7.61 9.39
CA ASP A 571 11.27 7.10 8.91
C ASP A 571 11.28 5.61 8.55
N LYS A 572 10.09 4.98 8.50
CA LYS A 572 9.87 3.58 8.11
C LYS A 572 10.38 2.55 9.15
N THR A 573 10.80 3.01 10.34
CA THR A 573 11.30 2.15 11.41
C THR A 573 10.39 2.12 12.63
N VAL A 574 10.59 1.09 13.45
CA VAL A 574 10.05 1.00 14.80
C VAL A 574 11.18 0.90 15.79
N ARG A 575 11.20 1.76 16.80
CA ARG A 575 12.21 1.72 17.87
C ARG A 575 11.58 1.31 19.19
N ILE A 576 12.33 0.57 19.98
CA ILE A 576 11.94 0.13 21.32
C ILE A 576 12.98 0.61 22.34
N TRP A 577 12.49 1.09 23.48
CA TRP A 577 13.30 1.51 24.61
C TRP A 577 12.84 0.80 25.88
N ASP A 578 13.77 0.58 26.80
CA ASP A 578 13.47 0.21 28.18
C ASP A 578 13.01 1.45 28.95
N VAL A 579 11.87 1.37 29.61
CA VAL A 579 11.24 2.51 30.30
C VAL A 579 12.02 2.91 31.55
N ARG A 580 12.65 1.95 32.24
CA ARG A 580 13.36 2.17 33.50
C ARG A 580 14.74 2.80 33.26
N THR A 581 15.52 2.25 32.34
CA THR A 581 16.87 2.73 32.01
C THR A 581 16.84 3.85 30.98
N LYS A 582 15.74 4.01 30.24
CA LYS A 582 15.57 4.98 29.15
C LYS A 582 16.55 4.72 27.99
N THR A 583 17.05 3.50 27.87
CA THR A 583 18.00 3.12 26.83
C THR A 583 17.28 2.52 25.64
N HIS A 584 17.75 2.86 24.44
CA HIS A 584 17.33 2.18 23.21
C HIS A 584 17.77 0.71 23.26
N LEU A 585 16.85 -0.19 22.89
CA LEU A 585 17.08 -1.63 22.89
C LEU A 585 17.24 -2.18 21.47
N VAL A 586 16.27 -1.88 20.61
CA VAL A 586 16.22 -2.44 19.25
C VAL A 586 15.52 -1.48 18.29
N THR A 587 15.96 -1.50 17.04
CA THR A 587 15.28 -0.87 15.90
C THR A 587 14.87 -1.96 14.93
N PHE A 588 13.58 -2.03 14.62
CA PHE A 588 13.06 -2.85 13.55
C PHE A 588 12.94 -2.04 12.26
N SER A 589 13.45 -2.62 11.18
CA SER A 589 13.38 -2.09 9.82
C SER A 589 12.79 -3.15 8.90
N GLY A 590 11.98 -2.74 7.93
CA GLY A 590 11.36 -3.68 6.99
C GLY A 590 10.10 -3.17 6.31
N HIS A 591 9.46 -2.15 6.88
CA HIS A 591 8.46 -1.37 6.16
C HIS A 591 9.12 -0.45 5.14
N THR A 592 8.44 -0.21 4.02
CA THR A 592 8.94 0.68 2.95
C THR A 592 8.33 2.08 3.02
N GLU A 593 7.41 2.29 3.95
CA GLU A 593 6.64 3.52 4.17
C GLU A 593 6.41 3.74 5.68
N ILE A 594 5.73 4.84 6.02
CA ILE A 594 5.39 5.25 7.39
C ILE A 594 4.73 4.10 8.17
N VAL A 595 5.25 3.82 9.37
CA VAL A 595 4.59 2.92 10.33
C VAL A 595 3.47 3.66 11.04
N ALA A 596 2.25 3.53 10.55
CA ALA A 596 1.10 4.33 10.96
C ALA A 596 0.53 3.94 12.33
N SER A 597 0.62 2.67 12.71
CA SER A 597 0.01 2.16 13.94
C SER A 597 0.79 0.99 14.50
N ILE A 598 0.94 0.93 15.82
CA ILE A 598 1.64 -0.14 16.53
C ILE A 598 0.80 -0.64 17.71
N ALA A 599 0.92 -1.92 18.06
CA ALA A 599 0.27 -2.50 19.23
C ALA A 599 1.04 -3.73 19.75
N PHE A 600 1.28 -3.80 21.06
CA PHE A 600 1.74 -5.02 21.71
C PHE A 600 0.60 -6.03 21.79
N SER A 601 0.93 -7.32 21.71
CA SER A 601 0.00 -8.39 22.07
C SER A 601 -0.32 -8.31 23.58
N PRO A 602 -1.50 -8.76 24.04
CA PRO A 602 -1.85 -8.71 25.46
C PRO A 602 -0.91 -9.47 26.41
N ASP A 603 -0.11 -10.39 25.88
CA ASP A 603 0.92 -11.14 26.60
C ASP A 603 2.34 -10.54 26.49
N ASP A 604 2.49 -9.40 25.80
CA ASP A 604 3.75 -8.69 25.54
C ASP A 604 4.84 -9.52 24.82
N THR A 605 4.47 -10.63 24.18
CA THR A 605 5.41 -11.48 23.42
C THR A 605 5.69 -10.97 22.01
N THR A 606 4.71 -10.30 21.42
CA THR A 606 4.71 -9.87 20.02
C THR A 606 4.38 -8.38 19.93
N LEU A 607 5.07 -7.67 19.04
CA LEU A 607 4.69 -6.33 18.61
C LEU A 607 4.14 -6.41 17.19
N VAL A 608 3.00 -5.78 16.94
CA VAL A 608 2.41 -5.68 15.60
C VAL A 608 2.54 -4.24 15.11
N THR A 609 2.88 -4.10 13.83
CA THR A 609 3.09 -2.80 13.20
C THR A 609 2.33 -2.75 11.89
N GLY A 610 1.44 -1.77 11.72
CA GLY A 610 0.71 -1.50 10.49
C GLY A 610 1.29 -0.30 9.76
N SER A 611 1.52 -0.43 8.47
CA SER A 611 2.19 0.59 7.66
C SER A 611 1.35 1.10 6.49
N VAL A 612 1.69 2.31 6.04
CA VAL A 612 1.18 2.93 4.82
C VAL A 612 1.59 2.15 3.57
N ASP A 613 2.61 1.29 3.65
CA ASP A 613 2.96 0.35 2.55
C ASP A 613 1.87 -0.70 2.31
N GLY A 614 0.89 -0.79 3.21
CA GLY A 614 -0.23 -1.72 3.10
C GLY A 614 0.03 -3.08 3.71
N THR A 615 1.08 -3.23 4.52
CA THR A 615 1.38 -4.47 5.25
C THR A 615 1.26 -4.30 6.75
N ILE A 616 1.10 -5.45 7.41
CA ILE A 616 1.25 -5.59 8.84
C ILE A 616 2.42 -6.53 9.10
N LEU A 617 3.40 -6.09 9.89
CA LEU A 617 4.50 -6.94 10.34
C LEU A 617 4.32 -7.32 11.80
N LEU A 618 4.71 -8.54 12.13
CA LEU A 618 4.71 -9.07 13.49
C LEU A 618 6.16 -9.31 13.91
N TRP A 619 6.54 -8.81 15.07
CA TRP A 619 7.89 -8.83 15.60
C TRP A 619 7.91 -9.58 16.91
N LYS A 620 8.85 -10.51 17.06
CA LYS A 620 9.03 -11.20 18.35
C LYS A 620 9.82 -10.30 19.31
N ILE A 621 9.27 -10.07 20.50
CA ILE A 621 9.90 -9.25 21.54
C ILE A 621 10.47 -10.11 22.67
N ARG A 622 9.79 -11.21 23.03
CA ARG A 622 10.16 -12.10 24.13
C ARG A 622 10.14 -13.57 23.72
#